data_AF-A0A1B6NT95-F1
#
_entry.id   AF-A0A1B6NT95-F1
#
_cell.length_a   1.000
_cell.length_b   1.000
_cell.length_c   1.000
_cell.angle_alpha   90.00
_cell.angle_beta   90.00
_cell.angle_gamma   90.00
#
_symmetry.space_group_name_H-M   'P 1'
#
loop_
_entity.id
_entity.type
_entity.pdbx_description
1 polymer ?
#
loop_
_entity_poly.entity_id
_entity_poly.type
_entity_poly.pdbx_seq_one_letter_code
_entity_poly.pdbx_strand_id
1 'polypeptide(L)' 'MDIFSKRIEHARSNGFDEKDDAIVLDTRPAKEFKAGHILGARQIKPEELREKNFKKLENSKDKPIIVV' A
#
# COMPACT_ATOMS: atom_id res chain seq x y z
N MET A 1 -8.39 12.87 -9.43
CA MET A 1 -8.59 11.77 -8.47
C MET A 1 -8.39 10.47 -9.22
N ASP A 2 -7.27 9.83 -8.97
CA ASP A 2 -6.84 8.56 -9.57
C ASP A 2 -7.85 7.44 -9.28
N ILE A 3 -7.97 6.52 -10.24
CA ILE A 3 -8.99 5.46 -10.25
C ILE A 3 -8.87 4.54 -9.03
N PHE A 4 -7.66 4.47 -8.46
CA PHE A 4 -7.33 3.72 -7.27
C PHE A 4 -7.94 4.36 -6.02
N SER A 5 -7.73 5.66 -5.79
CA SER A 5 -8.36 6.39 -4.68
C SER A 5 -9.88 6.29 -4.70
N LYS A 6 -10.48 6.37 -5.90
CA LYS A 6 -11.93 6.25 -6.06
C LYS A 6 -12.46 4.86 -5.68
N ARG A 7 -11.67 3.80 -5.87
CA ARG A 7 -12.02 2.42 -5.49
C ARG A 7 -11.95 2.20 -3.99
N ILE A 8 -10.96 2.79 -3.31
CA ILE A 8 -10.81 2.72 -1.85
C ILE A 8 -11.95 3.48 -1.15
N GLU A 9 -12.30 4.67 -1.62
CA GLU A 9 -13.44 5.41 -1.06
C GLU A 9 -14.77 4.68 -1.26
N HIS A 10 -14.98 4.09 -2.44
CA HIS A 10 -16.18 3.32 -2.73
C HIS A 10 -16.26 2.02 -1.92
N ALA A 11 -15.11 1.38 -1.62
CA ALA A 11 -15.07 0.21 -0.75
C ALA A 11 -15.47 0.58 0.69
N ARG A 12 -14.96 1.70 1.22
CA ARG A 12 -15.32 2.21 2.55
C ARG A 12 -16.81 2.52 2.71
N SER A 13 -17.48 3.05 1.67
CA SER A 13 -18.90 3.40 1.78
C SER A 13 -19.85 2.20 1.75
N ASN A 14 -19.39 1.02 1.30
CA ASN A 14 -20.22 -0.17 1.09
C ASN A 14 -20.01 -1.27 2.16
N GLY A 15 -19.38 -0.95 3.29
CA GLY A 15 -19.19 -1.91 4.39
C GLY A 15 -18.06 -2.92 4.15
N PHE A 16 -17.06 -2.58 3.33
CA PHE A 16 -15.84 -3.36 3.23
C PHE A 16 -15.00 -3.14 4.50
N ASP A 17 -14.95 -4.14 5.38
CA ASP A 17 -14.16 -4.10 6.60
C ASP A 17 -12.67 -4.09 6.27
N GLU A 18 -11.93 -3.18 6.92
CA GLU A 18 -10.47 -2.97 6.84
C GLU A 18 -9.60 -4.22 7.14
N LYS A 19 -10.23 -5.35 7.48
CA LYS A 19 -9.56 -6.59 7.84
C LYS A 19 -9.13 -7.41 6.62
N ASP A 20 -9.78 -7.24 5.47
CA ASP A 20 -9.41 -7.86 4.18
C ASP A 20 -8.69 -6.89 3.22
N ASP A 21 -8.17 -5.78 3.77
CA ASP A 21 -7.50 -4.73 2.98
C ASP A 21 -6.21 -5.23 2.31
N ALA A 22 -6.17 -5.10 0.97
CA ALA A 22 -4.94 -5.21 0.20
C ALA A 22 -3.89 -4.21 0.73
N ILE A 23 -2.63 -4.65 0.82
CA ILE A 23 -1.55 -3.74 1.19
C ILE A 23 -1.07 -3.01 -0.05
N VAL A 24 -1.14 -1.69 -0.03
CA VAL A 24 -0.52 -0.85 -1.05
C VAL A 24 0.90 -0.52 -0.63
N LEU A 25 1.87 -1.02 -1.38
CA LEU A 25 3.30 -0.74 -1.23
C LEU A 25 3.76 0.22 -2.30
N ASP A 26 4.18 1.41 -1.87
CA ASP A 26 4.79 2.40 -2.75
C ASP A 26 6.32 2.24 -2.71
N THR A 27 6.91 1.96 -3.87
CA THR A 27 8.32 1.63 -4.01
C THR A 27 9.16 2.84 -4.41
N ARG A 28 8.52 3.98 -4.63
CA ARG A 28 9.18 5.21 -5.05
C ARG A 28 10.03 5.78 -3.92
N PRO A 29 11.02 6.63 -4.24
CA PRO A 29 11.79 7.37 -3.27
C PRO A 29 10.91 8.14 -2.28
N ALA A 30 11.33 8.22 -1.02
CA ALA A 30 10.57 8.87 0.05
C ALA A 30 10.19 10.32 -0.26
N LYS A 31 10.99 11.02 -1.07
CA LYS A 31 10.69 12.39 -1.53
C LYS A 31 9.44 12.44 -2.40
N GLU A 32 9.25 11.48 -3.30
CA GLU A 32 8.09 11.39 -4.18
C GLU A 32 6.85 10.92 -3.42
N PHE A 33 7.01 9.95 -2.53
CA PHE A 33 5.93 9.49 -1.64
C PHE A 33 5.39 10.65 -0.79
N LYS A 34 6.27 11.46 -0.20
CA LYS A 34 5.89 12.64 0.59
C LYS A 34 5.25 13.74 -0.26
N ALA A 35 5.65 13.88 -1.53
CA ALA A 35 5.05 14.85 -2.45
C ALA A 35 3.60 14.48 -2.82
N GLY A 36 3.29 13.18 -2.82
CA GLY A 36 1.94 12.67 -3.01
C GLY A 36 1.91 11.14 -3.10
N HIS A 37 1.09 10.52 -2.26
CA HIS A 37 0.89 9.08 -2.25
C HIS A 37 -0.58 8.73 -2.04
N ILE A 38 -0.92 7.49 -2.40
CA ILE A 38 -2.25 6.93 -2.16
C ILE A 38 -2.48 6.82 -0.65
N LEU A 39 -3.66 7.24 -0.19
CA LEU A 39 -4.02 7.18 1.21
C LEU A 39 -3.92 5.73 1.75
N GLY A 40 -3.22 5.54 2.88
CA GLY A 40 -3.01 4.22 3.48
C GLY A 40 -1.89 3.39 2.85
N ALA A 41 -1.24 3.87 1.78
CA ALA A 41 -0.05 3.23 1.23
C ALA A 41 1.12 3.27 2.21
N ARG A 42 1.93 2.20 2.19
CA ARG A 42 3.16 2.10 2.97
C ARG A 42 4.33 2.23 2.02
N GLN A 43 5.20 3.21 2.26
CA GLN A 43 6.44 3.32 1.50
C GLN A 43 7.42 2.25 1.95
N ILE A 44 8.04 1.55 0.99
CA ILE A 44 9.16 0.65 1.25
C ILE A 44 10.43 1.23 0.64
N LYS A 45 11.54 1.15 1.38
CA LYS A 45 12.81 1.63 0.85
C LYS A 45 13.30 0.72 -0.27
N PRO A 46 13.89 1.26 -1.36
CA PRO A 46 14.49 0.45 -2.41
C PRO A 46 15.55 -0.53 -1.87
N GLU A 47 16.25 -0.15 -0.81
CA GLU A 47 17.23 -1.02 -0.13
C GLU A 47 16.55 -2.22 0.55
N GLU A 48 15.41 -2.01 1.23
CA GLU A 48 14.65 -3.09 1.88
C GLU A 48 14.09 -4.09 0.85
N LEU A 49 13.71 -3.62 -0.35
CA LEU A 49 13.32 -4.46 -1.48
C LEU A 49 14.47 -5.33 -1.99
N ARG A 50 15.65 -4.72 -2.19
CA ARG A 50 16.86 -5.42 -2.69
C ARG A 50 17.33 -6.49 -1.72
N GLU A 51 17.25 -6.20 -0.42
CA GLU A 51 17.61 -7.13 0.66
C GLU A 51 16.56 -8.22 0.90
N LYS A 52 15.42 -8.19 0.17
CA LYS A 52 14.25 -9.07 0.39
C LYS A 52 13.78 -9.05 1.85
N ASN A 53 13.97 -7.92 2.54
CA ASN A 53 13.69 -7.77 3.95
C ASN A 53 12.22 -7.40 4.16
N PHE A 54 11.36 -8.40 4.05
CA PHE A 54 9.91 -8.26 4.17
C PHE A 54 9.38 -8.62 5.56
N LYS A 55 10.22 -8.58 6.61
CA LYS A 55 9.80 -8.88 7.99
C LYS A 55 8.55 -8.10 8.42
N LYS A 56 8.40 -6.87 7.93
CA LYS A 56 7.25 -5.98 8.21
C LYS A 56 5.95 -6.40 7.51
N LEU A 57 6.04 -7.26 6.50
CA LEU A 57 4.91 -7.79 5.74
C LEU A 57 4.54 -9.21 6.18
N GLU A 58 5.29 -9.82 7.09
CA GLU A 58 5.05 -11.22 7.48
C GLU A 58 3.70 -11.43 8.17
N ASN A 59 3.19 -10.42 8.86
CA ASN A 59 1.87 -10.44 9.49
C ASN A 59 0.73 -10.18 8.49
N SER A 60 1.02 -10.17 7.19
CA SER A 60 0.05 -9.82 6.16
C SER A 60 0.26 -10.61 4.87
N LYS A 61 0.85 -11.82 4.98
CA LYS A 61 1.11 -12.72 3.84
C LYS A 61 -0.17 -13.17 3.13
N ASP A 62 -1.29 -13.20 3.84
CA ASP A 62 -2.60 -13.60 3.31
C ASP A 62 -3.34 -12.47 2.58
N LYS A 63 -2.75 -11.26 2.57
CA LYS A 63 -3.37 -10.07 1.96
C LYS A 63 -2.75 -9.80 0.59
N PRO A 64 -3.57 -9.48 -0.44
CA PRO A 64 -3.05 -9.10 -1.73
C PRO A 64 -2.16 -7.86 -1.61
N ILE A 65 -1.00 -7.86 -2.28
CA ILE A 65 -0.06 -6.74 -2.30
C ILE A 65 -0.19 -6.03 -3.64
N ILE A 66 -0.42 -4.72 -3.60
CA ILE A 66 -0.48 -3.84 -4.76
C ILE A 66 0.76 -2.95 -4.73
N VAL A 67 1.55 -2.99 -5.81
CA VAL A 67 2.82 -2.26 -5.90
C VAL A 67 2.64 -1.05 -6.82
N VAL A 68 3.17 0.09 -6.39
CA VAL A 68 3.15 1.38 -7.10
C VAL A 68 4.54 2.03 -7.14
#